data_AF-A0A1H0EJE9-F1
#
_entry.id   AF-A0A1H0EJE9-F1
#
_cell.length_a   1.000
_cell.length_b   1.000
_cell.length_c   1.000
_cell.angle_alpha   90.00
_cell.angle_beta   90.00
_cell.angle_gamma   90.00
#
_symmetry.space_group_name_H-M   'P 1'
#
loop_
_entity.id
_entity.type
_entity.pdbx_description
1 polymer ?
#
loop_
_entity_poly.entity_id
_entity_poly.type
_entity_poly.pdbx_seq_one_letter_code
_entity_poly.pdbx_strand_id
1 'polypeptide(L)'
;MIHVYLDDLRPCPQGFALAKDVKECLLLLEEFEVDILSLDHDLGWTTTQTGMDVVIWLVQQRKFPKTIYIHTSSPTACTAMYQMLYTAKTDGMNLYPHRIPDDLLMQIAQGKYTGEA
;
A
#
# COMPACT_ATOMS: atom_id res chain seq x y z
N MET A 1 3.13 -14.69 -3.06
CA MET A 1 3.16 -13.27 -2.67
C MET A 1 2.45 -12.45 -3.72
N ILE A 2 1.72 -11.41 -3.33
CA ILE A 2 1.03 -10.50 -4.26
C ILE A 2 1.48 -9.05 -4.05
N HIS A 3 1.18 -8.19 -5.02
CA HIS A 3 1.26 -6.75 -4.86
C HIS A 3 -0.15 -6.16 -4.78
N VAL A 4 -0.41 -5.24 -3.86
CA VAL A 4 -1.72 -4.64 -3.65
C VAL A 4 -1.66 -3.14 -3.92
N TYR A 5 -2.63 -2.65 -4.69
CA TYR A 5 -2.80 -1.24 -5.01
C TYR A 5 -4.14 -0.78 -4.43
N LEU A 6 -4.12 0.00 -3.35
CA LEU A 6 -5.31 0.57 -2.74
C LEU A 6 -5.60 1.93 -3.36
N ASP A 7 -6.65 2.01 -4.18
CA ASP A 7 -7.07 3.23 -4.88
C ASP A 7 -8.50 3.06 -5.42
N ASP A 8 -9.33 4.09 -5.29
CA ASP A 8 -10.71 4.08 -5.81
C ASP A 8 -10.82 4.72 -7.20
N LEU A 9 -9.83 5.52 -7.62
CA LEU A 9 -9.89 6.40 -8.77
C LEU A 9 -8.89 6.06 -9.87
N ARG A 10 -7.63 5.80 -9.52
CA ARG A 10 -6.52 5.59 -10.48
C ARG A 10 -6.56 4.19 -11.09
N PRO A 11 -6.11 4.03 -12.35
CA PRO A 11 -5.96 2.71 -12.94
C PRO A 11 -4.98 1.84 -12.14
N CYS A 12 -5.36 0.58 -11.89
CA CYS A 12 -4.48 -0.39 -11.25
C CYS A 12 -3.29 -0.72 -12.17
N PRO A 13 -2.03 -0.60 -11.71
CA PRO A 13 -0.88 -1.04 -12.49
C PRO A 13 -0.91 -2.54 -12.76
N GLN A 14 -0.42 -2.96 -13.93
CA GLN A 14 -0.30 -4.37 -14.27
C GLN A 14 0.60 -5.11 -13.27
N GLY A 15 0.15 -6.28 -12.81
CA GLY A 15 0.84 -7.08 -11.78
C GLY A 15 0.42 -6.77 -10.35
N PHE A 16 -0.50 -5.82 -10.14
CA PHE A 16 -1.11 -5.53 -8.84
C PHE A 16 -2.56 -6.04 -8.77
N ALA A 17 -2.96 -6.48 -7.59
CA ALA A 17 -4.35 -6.64 -7.21
C ALA A 17 -4.91 -5.28 -6.74
N LEU A 18 -6.01 -4.84 -7.36
CA LEU A 18 -6.70 -3.62 -6.96
C LEU A 18 -7.56 -3.88 -5.73
N ALA A 19 -7.43 -3.04 -4.71
CA ALA A 19 -8.40 -2.88 -3.65
C ALA A 19 -9.04 -1.50 -3.79
N LYS A 20 -10.36 -1.43 -3.98
CA LYS A 20 -11.06 -0.15 -4.17
C LYS A 20 -11.44 0.54 -2.88
N ASP A 21 -11.47 -0.21 -1.78
CA ASP A 21 -11.80 0.31 -0.46
C ASP A 21 -10.98 -0.40 0.62
N VAL A 22 -11.13 0.08 1.85
CA VAL A 22 -10.46 -0.48 3.03
C VAL A 22 -10.82 -1.96 3.21
N LYS A 23 -12.07 -2.36 3.01
CA LYS A 23 -12.53 -3.72 3.26
C LYS A 23 -11.86 -4.72 2.31
N GLU A 24 -11.80 -4.39 1.02
CA GLU A 24 -11.10 -5.19 0.02
C GLU A 24 -9.59 -5.27 0.33
N CYS A 25 -8.99 -4.15 0.74
CA CYS A 25 -7.56 -4.12 1.09
C CYS A 25 -7.25 -5.01 2.29
N LEU A 26 -8.05 -4.92 3.35
CA LEU A 26 -7.89 -5.75 4.54
C LEU A 26 -8.07 -7.23 4.23
N LEU A 27 -9.07 -7.58 3.39
CA LEU A 27 -9.26 -8.97 2.95
C LEU A 27 -8.01 -9.52 2.24
N LEU A 28 -7.43 -8.75 1.31
CA LEU A 28 -6.20 -9.15 0.62
C LEU A 28 -5.01 -9.27 1.59
N LEU A 29 -4.91 -8.34 2.54
CA LEU A 29 -3.88 -8.37 3.57
C LEU A 29 -4.06 -9.55 4.52
N GLU A 30 -5.28 -10.03 4.78
CA GLU A 30 -5.57 -11.19 5.62
C GLU A 30 -5.22 -12.50 4.90
N GLU A 31 -5.66 -12.65 3.67
CA GLU A 31 -5.60 -13.91 2.91
C GLU A 31 -4.25 -14.17 2.23
N PHE A 32 -3.48 -13.13 1.94
CA PHE A 32 -2.24 -13.26 1.17
C PHE A 32 -1.02 -12.64 1.86
N GLU A 33 0.15 -13.17 1.54
CA GLU A 33 1.41 -12.50 1.84
C GLU A 33 1.64 -11.38 0.81
N VAL A 34 1.61 -10.14 1.29
CA VAL A 34 1.78 -8.94 0.45
C VAL A 34 3.23 -8.50 0.44
N ASP A 35 3.80 -8.42 -0.77
CA ASP A 35 5.16 -7.95 -0.98
C ASP A 35 5.20 -6.42 -1.04
N ILE A 36 4.44 -5.84 -1.97
CA ILE A 36 4.31 -4.39 -2.15
C ILE A 36 2.88 -3.99 -1.87
N LEU A 37 2.69 -3.03 -0.97
CA LEU A 37 1.42 -2.34 -0.74
C LEU A 37 1.56 -0.87 -1.14
N SER A 38 0.73 -0.41 -2.06
CA SER A 38 0.63 1.01 -2.43
C SER A 38 -0.66 1.59 -1.86
N LEU A 39 -0.55 2.66 -1.06
CA LEU A 39 -1.65 3.26 -0.32
C LEU A 39 -2.06 4.63 -0.88
N ASP A 40 -3.31 4.76 -1.32
CA ASP A 40 -4.00 6.05 -1.31
C ASP A 40 -4.73 6.25 0.01
N HIS A 41 -4.81 7.51 0.45
CA HIS A 41 -5.59 7.90 1.60
C HIS A 41 -7.06 8.12 1.26
N ASP A 42 -7.33 8.82 0.16
CA ASP A 42 -8.68 9.24 -0.19
C ASP A 42 -9.33 8.13 -1.00
N LEU A 43 -10.41 7.53 -0.48
CA LEU A 43 -11.08 6.35 -1.07
C LEU A 43 -12.52 6.65 -1.47
N GLY A 44 -12.74 7.88 -1.94
CA GLY A 44 -14.02 8.36 -2.42
C GLY A 44 -14.92 8.98 -1.37
N TRP A 45 -15.92 9.74 -1.83
CA TRP A 45 -16.79 10.58 -0.99
C TRP A 45 -17.91 9.83 -0.26
N THR A 46 -18.14 8.57 -0.63
CA THR A 46 -19.25 7.76 -0.09
C THR A 46 -18.84 6.97 1.17
N THR A 47 -17.57 7.02 1.55
CA THR A 47 -17.02 6.33 2.72
C THR A 47 -16.41 7.32 3.69
N THR A 48 -16.47 7.01 4.97
CA THR A 48 -15.71 7.72 6.02
C THR A 48 -14.36 7.06 6.28
N GLN A 49 -14.12 5.87 5.73
CA GLN A 49 -12.86 5.15 5.85
C GLN A 49 -11.86 5.65 4.81
N THR A 50 -10.59 5.62 5.18
CA THR A 50 -9.46 6.14 4.42
C THR A 50 -8.32 5.14 4.42
N GLY A 51 -7.27 5.39 3.63
CA GLY A 51 -6.03 4.62 3.72
C GLY A 51 -5.41 4.62 5.14
N MET A 52 -5.74 5.62 5.97
CA MET A 52 -5.31 5.65 7.37
C MET A 52 -5.89 4.48 8.19
N ASP A 53 -7.11 4.03 7.89
CA ASP A 53 -7.72 2.89 8.57
C ASP A 53 -6.95 1.59 8.26
N VAL A 54 -6.44 1.44 7.04
CA VAL A 54 -5.55 0.33 6.68
C VAL A 54 -4.24 0.42 7.46
N VAL A 55 -3.64 1.61 7.56
CA VAL A 55 -2.42 1.82 8.36
C VAL A 55 -2.62 1.46 9.84
N ILE A 56 -3.73 1.91 10.44
CA ILE A 56 -4.08 1.59 11.83
C ILE A 56 -4.18 0.07 12.00
N TRP A 57 -4.87 -0.61 11.07
CA TRP A 57 -5.01 -2.06 11.12
C TRP A 57 -3.67 -2.79 11.00
N LEU A 58 -2.79 -2.38 10.07
CA LEU A 58 -1.45 -2.98 9.91
C LEU A 58 -0.65 -2.91 11.22
N VAL A 59 -0.69 -1.76 11.89
CA VAL A 59 -0.02 -1.55 13.18
C VAL A 59 -0.63 -2.40 14.29
N GLN A 60 -1.96 -2.45 14.38
CA GLN A 60 -2.67 -3.24 15.40
C GLN A 60 -2.43 -4.74 15.24
N GLN A 61 -2.47 -5.25 14.01
CA GLN A 61 -2.25 -6.67 13.71
C GLN A 61 -0.77 -7.05 13.63
N ARG A 62 0.14 -6.06 13.65
CA ARG A 62 1.59 -6.24 13.43
C ARG A 62 1.88 -7.00 12.14
N LYS A 63 1.03 -6.84 11.12
CA LYS A 63 1.12 -7.51 9.82
C LYS A 63 1.64 -6.49 8.80
N PHE A 64 2.94 -6.52 8.53
CA PHE A 64 3.58 -5.54 7.65
C PHE A 64 3.99 -6.19 6.32
N PRO A 65 3.57 -5.64 5.16
CA PRO A 65 4.18 -5.93 3.87
C PRO A 65 5.69 -5.66 3.87
N LYS A 66 6.43 -6.29 2.95
CA LYS A 66 7.87 -6.02 2.81
C LYS A 66 8.14 -4.57 2.42
N THR A 67 7.34 -4.02 1.51
CA THR A 67 7.46 -2.65 1.03
C THR A 67 6.12 -1.94 1.04
N ILE A 68 6.08 -0.73 1.59
CA ILE A 68 4.93 0.17 1.51
C ILE A 68 5.29 1.45 0.77
N TYR A 69 4.49 1.79 -0.24
CA TYR A 69 4.48 3.09 -0.90
C TYR A 69 3.23 3.87 -0.51
N ILE A 70 3.36 5.17 -0.29
CA ILE A 70 2.23 6.07 -0.03
C ILE A 70 2.05 6.97 -1.24
N HIS A 71 1.07 6.67 -2.08
CA HIS A 71 0.83 7.35 -3.36
C HIS A 71 -0.32 8.38 -3.30
N THR A 72 -0.68 8.83 -2.10
CA THR A 72 -1.73 9.85 -1.94
C THR A 72 -1.33 11.23 -2.44
N SER A 73 -2.32 11.99 -2.91
CA SER A 73 -2.15 13.40 -3.30
C SER A 73 -2.26 14.38 -2.12
N SER A 74 -2.66 13.91 -0.93
CA SER A 74 -2.75 14.73 0.29
C SER A 74 -1.43 14.70 1.08
N PRO A 75 -0.65 15.81 1.15
CA PRO A 75 0.62 15.81 1.87
C PRO A 75 0.45 15.58 3.39
N THR A 76 -0.64 16.10 3.96
CA THR A 76 -0.98 15.91 5.38
C THR A 76 -1.26 14.45 5.68
N ALA A 77 -2.07 13.78 4.85
CA ALA A 77 -2.36 12.36 5.01
C ALA A 77 -1.11 11.52 4.81
N CYS A 78 -0.29 11.82 3.80
CA CYS A 78 0.98 11.14 3.55
C CYS A 78 1.89 11.21 4.78
N THR A 79 2.05 12.39 5.36
CA THR A 79 2.86 12.60 6.57
C THR A 79 2.32 11.78 7.75
N ALA A 80 1.01 11.80 7.98
CA ALA A 80 0.38 11.09 9.08
C ALA A 80 0.54 9.56 8.96
N MET A 81 0.23 9.00 7.77
CA MET A 81 0.41 7.57 7.49
C MET A 81 1.87 7.15 7.60
N TYR A 82 2.79 7.94 7.02
CA TYR A 82 4.23 7.67 7.10
C TYR A 82 4.73 7.65 8.54
N GLN A 83 4.37 8.66 9.35
CA GLN A 83 4.80 8.73 10.75
C GLN A 83 4.33 7.51 11.55
N MET A 84 3.06 7.13 11.43
CA MET A 84 2.51 5.98 12.13
C MET A 84 3.21 4.67 11.73
N LEU A 85 3.39 4.45 10.42
CA LEU A 85 4.10 3.27 9.92
C LEU A 85 5.57 3.28 10.35
N TYR A 86 6.25 4.42 10.27
CA TYR A 86 7.67 4.54 10.61
C TYR A 86 7.95 4.22 12.08
N THR A 87 7.05 4.60 12.99
CA THR A 87 7.18 4.24 14.42
C THR A 87 6.96 2.75 14.67
N ALA A 88 6.18 2.08 13.83
CA ALA A 88 5.78 0.68 14.03
C ALA A 88 6.56 -0.34 13.19
N LYS A 89 7.27 0.11 12.15
CA LYS A 89 7.93 -0.74 11.14
C LYS A 89 8.96 -1.68 11.77
N THR A 90 9.19 -2.81 11.10
CA THR A 90 10.28 -3.73 11.41
C THR A 90 11.56 -3.39 10.63
N ASP A 91 12.70 -3.98 11.01
CA ASP A 91 14.01 -3.67 10.39
C ASP A 91 14.08 -4.03 8.89
N GLY A 92 13.32 -5.03 8.45
CA GLY A 92 13.26 -5.45 7.03
C GLY A 92 12.19 -4.78 6.19
N MET A 93 11.43 -3.84 6.76
CA MET A 93 10.33 -3.17 6.06
C MET A 93 10.80 -1.86 5.40
N ASN A 94 10.58 -1.76 4.08
CA ASN A 94 10.80 -0.55 3.30
C ASN A 94 9.54 0.33 3.31
N LEU A 95 9.72 1.63 3.53
CA LEU A 95 8.63 2.59 3.59
C LEU A 95 8.99 3.85 2.80
N TYR A 96 8.16 4.20 1.82
CA TYR A 96 8.39 5.31 0.90
C TYR A 96 7.20 6.27 0.85
N PRO A 97 7.38 7.56 1.19
CA PRO A 97 6.31 8.57 1.15
C PRO A 97 6.08 9.12 -0.27
N HIS A 98 6.09 8.25 -1.27
CA HIS A 98 5.85 8.59 -2.67
C HIS A 98 5.24 7.39 -3.41
N ARG A 99 4.74 7.62 -4.63
CA ARG A 99 4.26 6.55 -5.50
C ARG A 99 5.36 5.60 -5.92
N ILE A 100 4.98 4.41 -6.36
CA ILE A 100 5.89 3.43 -6.95
C ILE A 100 6.58 4.06 -8.18
N PRO A 101 7.93 3.99 -8.28
CA PRO A 101 8.67 4.44 -9.46
C PRO A 101 8.25 3.70 -10.75
N ASP A 102 8.28 4.40 -11.90
CA ASP A 102 7.79 3.86 -13.17
C ASP A 102 8.62 2.66 -13.69
N ASP A 103 9.93 2.66 -13.42
CA ASP A 103 10.83 1.56 -13.75
C ASP A 103 10.48 0.30 -12.96
N LEU A 104 10.14 0.44 -11.67
CA LEU A 104 9.66 -0.68 -10.85
C LEU A 104 8.30 -1.20 -11.34
N LEU A 105 7.36 -0.31 -11.66
CA LEU A 105 6.08 -0.71 -12.26
C LEU A 105 6.28 -1.50 -13.57
N MET A 106 7.22 -1.06 -14.42
CA MET A 106 7.56 -1.74 -15.67
C MET A 106 8.18 -3.11 -15.43
N GLN A 107 9.06 -3.25 -14.43
CA GLN A 107 9.66 -4.54 -14.04
C GLN A 107 8.59 -5.53 -13.55
N ILE A 108 7.67 -5.07 -12.70
CA ILE A 108 6.55 -5.88 -12.19
C ILE A 108 5.63 -6.32 -13.33
N ALA A 109 5.25 -5.39 -14.21
CA ALA A 109 4.40 -5.70 -15.37
C ALA A 109 5.02 -6.74 -16.32
N GLN A 110 6.35 -6.76 -16.43
CA GLN A 110 7.11 -7.72 -17.25
C GLN A 110 7.45 -9.03 -16.53
N GLY A 111 7.10 -9.18 -15.25
CA GLY A 111 7.47 -10.34 -14.44
C GLY A 111 8.98 -10.45 -14.16
N LYS A 112 9.71 -9.32 -14.22
CA LYS A 112 11.16 -9.26 -13.97
C LYS A 112 11.52 -8.85 -12.55
N TYR A 113 10.55 -8.38 -11.78
CA TYR A 113 10.73 -8.05 -10.38
C TYR A 113 10.91 -9.32 -9.54
N THR A 114 12.02 -9.43 -8.80
CA THR A 114 12.35 -10.63 -8.01
C THR A 114 12.06 -10.50 -6.52
N GLY A 115 11.67 -9.32 -6.02
CA GLY A 115 11.32 -9.13 -4.60
C GLY A 115 12.49 -9.33 -3.63
N GLU A 116 13.73 -9.39 -4.14
CA GLU A 116 14.96 -9.56 -3.37
C GLU A 116 15.67 -8.21 -3.21
N ALA A 117 15.95 -7.86 -1.95
CA ALA A 117 16.89 -6.82 -1.54
C ALA A 117 18.10 -7.49 -0.89
#